data_AF-A0A2V7MIU7-F1
#
_entry.id   AF-A0A2V7MIU7-F1
#
_cell.length_a   1.000
_cell.length_b   1.000
_cell.length_c   1.000
_cell.angle_alpha   90.00
_cell.angle_beta   90.00
_cell.angle_gamma   90.00
#
_symmetry.space_group_name_H-M   'P 1'
#
loop_
_entity.id
_entity.type
_entity.pdbx_description
1 polymer ?
#
loop_
_entity_poly.entity_id
_entity_poly.type
_entity_poly.pdbx_seq_one_letter_code
_entity_poly.pdbx_strand_id
1 'polypeptide(L)'
;MLVFTPRARFIAARLAYVAVVLVATVTQLDFSPDLAAAAQRLARAFTPSLGWRDAIDGLRNAALFGGLGVVWVVTSPSGKVRAEIWRATLVALGLSVTVEGLQVFSPVRTASIVDVTTNALGALGGAVVMALLVTAVVRAKGGHFLLGVPTFLLAGAYALAALCEAVTPLFRSDRLPGVEGGPLTLLHTMLDQSAPLRLGEVPLLDVPLFAPAGFLVVVLLFEGLGSARRIWPAVAGAGAGLAFAAELLHGAFGLSIRWEAAATHAAAVGAGAWAAQHRLPELRQGLRGWARARAAIAAYAGLLVLWGWRPFLPRTDIGAITQQLTTDHLVPLASLAGRVDVFSALHVAQQFLLYLPLGSLLAVWPLRRSRHLWPAVWLALAIEAGHIVIADRFFDVTNALVACAGLGIGWLVVQRSGFAPHGEASAAARRP
;
A
#
# COMPACT_ATOMS: atom_id res chain seq x y z
N MET A 1 -32.11 7.60 -0.06
CA MET A 1 -30.91 6.73 -0.12
C MET A 1 -31.31 5.41 -0.76
N LEU A 2 -30.86 5.14 -2.00
CA LEU A 2 -31.12 3.85 -2.66
C LEU A 2 -30.43 2.73 -1.87
N VAL A 3 -31.21 1.80 -1.32
CA VAL A 3 -30.67 0.64 -0.59
C VAL A 3 -30.22 -0.39 -1.62
N PHE A 4 -28.95 -0.35 -2.01
CA PHE A 4 -28.38 -1.36 -2.90
C PHE A 4 -28.37 -2.73 -2.22
N THR A 5 -28.78 -3.76 -2.95
CA THR A 5 -28.54 -5.16 -2.57
C THR A 5 -27.03 -5.43 -2.52
N PRO A 6 -26.54 -6.40 -1.71
CA PRO A 6 -25.11 -6.71 -1.62
C PRO A 6 -24.48 -7.00 -2.99
N ARG A 7 -25.21 -7.68 -3.87
CA ARG A 7 -24.79 -7.97 -5.25
C ARG A 7 -24.60 -6.70 -6.08
N ALA A 8 -25.53 -5.75 -5.98
CA ALA A 8 -25.41 -4.48 -6.70
C ALA A 8 -24.20 -3.66 -6.23
N ARG A 9 -23.90 -3.65 -4.92
CA ARG A 9 -22.71 -2.97 -4.37
C ARG A 9 -21.40 -3.58 -4.89
N PHE A 10 -21.33 -4.91 -4.99
CA PHE A 10 -20.16 -5.61 -5.52
C PHE A 10 -19.94 -5.36 -7.01
N ILE A 11 -21.02 -5.34 -7.79
CA ILE A 11 -20.94 -4.96 -9.21
C ILE A 11 -20.48 -3.51 -9.33
N ALA A 12 -21.06 -2.59 -8.53
CA ALA A 12 -20.65 -1.19 -8.54
C ALA A 12 -19.16 -1.02 -8.19
N ALA A 13 -18.63 -1.74 -7.20
CA ALA A 13 -17.20 -1.69 -6.86
C ALA A 13 -16.30 -2.20 -8.01
N ARG A 14 -16.70 -3.28 -8.70
CA ARG A 14 -16.00 -3.79 -9.87
C ARG A 14 -15.99 -2.78 -11.02
N LEU A 15 -17.16 -2.22 -11.33
CA LEU A 15 -17.29 -1.20 -12.38
C LEU A 15 -16.53 0.08 -12.04
N ALA A 16 -16.54 0.50 -10.77
CA ALA A 16 -15.77 1.65 -10.31
C ALA A 16 -14.27 1.43 -10.50
N TYR A 17 -13.75 0.23 -10.21
CA TYR A 17 -12.34 -0.06 -10.45
C TYR A 17 -12.00 -0.17 -11.95
N VAL A 18 -12.90 -0.71 -12.77
CA VAL A 18 -12.76 -0.67 -14.24
C VAL A 18 -12.67 0.78 -14.72
N ALA A 19 -13.50 1.68 -14.19
CA ALA A 19 -13.44 3.10 -14.51
C ALA A 19 -12.11 3.73 -14.08
N VAL A 20 -11.56 3.37 -12.91
CA VAL A 20 -10.22 3.78 -12.47
C VAL A 20 -9.14 3.37 -13.49
N VAL A 21 -9.19 2.12 -13.97
CA VAL A 21 -8.25 1.63 -14.99
C VAL A 21 -8.40 2.45 -16.29
N LEU A 22 -9.63 2.66 -16.78
CA LEU A 22 -9.86 3.43 -18.00
C LEU A 22 -9.42 4.89 -17.87
N VAL A 23 -9.67 5.52 -16.71
CA VAL A 23 -9.19 6.88 -16.44
C VAL A 23 -7.67 6.92 -16.44
N ALA A 24 -7.00 5.96 -15.80
CA ALA A 24 -5.54 5.91 -15.78
C ALA A 24 -4.92 5.71 -17.18
N THR A 25 -5.57 4.97 -18.07
CA THR A 25 -4.97 4.56 -19.34
C THR A 25 -5.42 5.38 -20.56
N VAL A 26 -6.62 5.99 -20.51
CA VAL A 26 -7.23 6.67 -21.68
C VAL A 26 -7.20 8.19 -21.57
N THR A 27 -6.99 8.78 -20.38
CA THR A 27 -7.06 10.25 -20.18
C THR A 27 -6.08 11.07 -21.01
N GLN A 28 -4.94 10.49 -21.42
CA GLN A 28 -3.95 11.16 -22.29
C GLN A 28 -3.93 10.59 -23.72
N LEU A 29 -5.04 10.03 -24.17
CA LEU A 29 -5.14 9.51 -25.53
C LEU A 29 -5.43 10.66 -26.50
N ASP A 30 -4.53 10.90 -27.45
CA ASP A 30 -4.71 11.88 -28.52
C ASP A 30 -5.11 11.13 -29.80
N PHE A 31 -6.38 11.18 -30.19
CA PHE A 31 -6.87 10.32 -31.26
C PHE A 31 -6.45 10.82 -32.65
N SER A 32 -5.76 9.97 -33.41
CA SER A 32 -5.33 10.18 -34.79
C SER A 32 -5.95 9.13 -35.70
N PRO A 33 -6.76 9.52 -36.71
CA PRO A 33 -7.46 8.58 -37.60
C PRO A 33 -6.57 8.01 -38.73
N ASP A 34 -5.27 8.32 -38.76
CA ASP A 34 -4.36 7.84 -39.81
C ASP A 34 -4.11 6.32 -39.68
N LEU A 35 -4.74 5.56 -40.58
CA LEU A 35 -4.68 4.10 -40.61
C LEU A 35 -3.29 3.55 -40.96
N ALA A 36 -2.50 4.27 -41.76
CA ALA A 36 -1.15 3.84 -42.10
C ALA A 36 -0.21 3.97 -40.89
N ALA A 37 -0.29 5.12 -40.19
CA ALA A 37 0.43 5.31 -38.94
C ALA A 37 -0.02 4.35 -37.85
N ALA A 38 -1.33 4.06 -37.75
CA ALA A 38 -1.89 3.06 -36.85
C ALA A 38 -1.33 1.65 -37.15
N ALA A 39 -1.29 1.23 -38.42
CA ALA A 39 -0.72 -0.06 -38.81
C ALA A 39 0.77 -0.17 -38.43
N GLN A 40 1.56 0.89 -38.61
CA GLN A 40 2.96 0.94 -38.20
C GLN A 40 3.13 0.87 -36.67
N ARG A 41 2.28 1.55 -35.89
CA ARG A 41 2.29 1.47 -34.42
C ARG A 41 1.90 0.07 -33.93
N LEU A 42 0.90 -0.55 -34.57
CA LEU A 42 0.50 -1.92 -34.27
C LEU A 42 1.63 -2.91 -34.54
N ALA A 43 2.32 -2.80 -35.67
CA ALA A 43 3.48 -3.65 -35.97
C ALA A 43 4.59 -3.48 -34.92
N ARG A 44 4.89 -2.24 -34.51
CA ARG A 44 5.85 -1.95 -33.45
C ARG A 44 5.45 -2.50 -32.07
N ALA A 45 4.16 -2.60 -31.78
CA ALA A 45 3.67 -3.17 -30.53
C ALA A 45 4.07 -4.64 -30.33
N PHE A 46 4.40 -5.36 -31.42
CA PHE A 46 4.90 -6.74 -31.40
C PHE A 46 6.42 -6.85 -31.46
N THR A 47 7.15 -5.74 -31.50
CA THR A 47 8.62 -5.70 -31.44
C THR A 47 9.08 -4.99 -30.16
N PRO A 48 8.92 -5.63 -28.99
CA PRO A 48 9.17 -4.97 -27.71
C PRO A 48 10.67 -4.70 -27.49
N SER A 49 10.99 -3.54 -26.92
CA SER A 49 12.25 -3.35 -26.20
C SER A 49 12.11 -3.90 -24.78
N LEU A 50 13.17 -4.51 -24.26
CA LEU A 50 13.25 -4.98 -22.87
C LEU A 50 14.25 -4.13 -22.10
N GLY A 51 14.05 -2.82 -22.13
CA GLY A 51 14.86 -1.87 -21.40
C GLY A 51 14.46 -1.81 -19.92
N TRP A 52 15.34 -1.21 -19.10
CA TRP A 52 15.04 -0.98 -17.69
C TRP A 52 13.83 -0.05 -17.48
N ARG A 53 13.64 0.94 -18.37
CA ARG A 53 12.46 1.82 -18.34
C ARG A 53 11.15 1.03 -18.55
N ASP A 54 11.17 0.08 -19.49
CA ASP A 54 10.01 -0.78 -19.79
C ASP A 54 9.65 -1.68 -18.59
N ALA A 55 10.64 -2.11 -17.80
CA ALA A 55 10.40 -2.86 -16.57
C ALA A 55 9.71 -2.02 -15.47
N ILE A 56 10.04 -0.72 -15.38
CA ILE A 56 9.41 0.23 -14.44
C ILE A 56 7.95 0.46 -14.83
N ASP A 57 7.69 0.70 -16.11
CA ASP A 57 6.33 0.87 -16.62
C ASP A 57 5.50 -0.40 -16.45
N GLY A 58 6.09 -1.57 -16.74
CA GLY A 58 5.50 -2.86 -16.45
C GLY A 58 5.12 -3.04 -14.98
N LEU A 59 5.96 -2.64 -14.04
CA LEU A 59 5.65 -2.73 -12.60
C LEU A 59 4.45 -1.83 -12.20
N ARG A 60 4.37 -0.62 -12.74
CA ARG A 60 3.24 0.30 -12.51
C ARG A 60 1.93 -0.28 -13.05
N ASN A 61 1.98 -0.80 -14.27
CA ASN A 61 0.90 -1.49 -14.95
C ASN A 61 0.41 -2.71 -14.16
N ALA A 62 1.35 -3.54 -13.69
CA ALA A 62 1.06 -4.69 -12.84
C ALA A 62 0.41 -4.28 -11.51
N ALA A 63 0.84 -3.18 -10.88
CA ALA A 63 0.24 -2.68 -9.64
C ALA A 63 -1.19 -2.16 -9.85
N LEU A 64 -1.44 -1.37 -10.91
CA LEU A 64 -2.76 -0.85 -11.26
C LEU A 64 -3.75 -1.99 -11.49
N PHE A 65 -3.39 -2.98 -12.31
CA PHE A 65 -4.23 -4.15 -12.58
C PHE A 65 -4.26 -5.14 -11.40
N GLY A 66 -3.24 -5.15 -10.55
CA GLY A 66 -3.25 -5.92 -9.30
C GLY A 66 -4.43 -5.58 -8.41
N GLY A 67 -4.75 -4.30 -8.26
CA GLY A 67 -5.94 -3.90 -7.50
C GLY A 67 -7.26 -4.35 -8.15
N LEU A 68 -7.33 -4.51 -9.48
CA LEU A 68 -8.50 -5.10 -10.16
C LEU A 68 -8.71 -6.56 -9.69
N GLY A 69 -7.61 -7.33 -9.64
CA GLY A 69 -7.59 -8.68 -9.10
C GLY A 69 -8.06 -8.76 -7.65
N VAL A 70 -7.55 -7.86 -6.81
CA VAL A 70 -7.97 -7.73 -5.41
C VAL A 70 -9.48 -7.49 -5.30
N VAL A 71 -10.00 -6.50 -6.03
CA VAL A 71 -11.43 -6.14 -6.00
C VAL A 71 -12.30 -7.31 -6.42
N TRP A 72 -11.93 -8.04 -7.48
CA TRP A 72 -12.70 -9.20 -7.95
C TRP A 72 -12.85 -10.29 -6.89
N VAL A 73 -11.76 -10.63 -6.21
CA VAL A 73 -11.75 -11.67 -5.16
C VAL A 73 -12.53 -11.22 -3.93
N VAL A 74 -12.28 -10.00 -3.43
CA VAL A 74 -12.94 -9.43 -2.23
C VAL A 74 -14.46 -9.30 -2.43
N THR A 75 -14.89 -8.98 -3.65
CA THR A 75 -16.31 -8.81 -4.00
C THR A 75 -16.96 -10.09 -4.52
N SER A 76 -16.29 -11.25 -4.46
CA SER A 76 -16.82 -12.53 -4.90
C SER A 76 -18.10 -12.90 -4.14
N PRO A 77 -19.26 -13.08 -4.78
CA PRO A 77 -20.48 -13.47 -4.07
C PRO A 77 -20.55 -14.97 -3.77
N SER A 78 -19.86 -15.79 -4.58
CA SER A 78 -20.07 -17.26 -4.63
C SER A 78 -19.07 -18.08 -3.83
N GLY A 79 -18.01 -17.44 -3.29
CA GLY A 79 -16.91 -18.14 -2.62
C GLY A 79 -16.05 -19.01 -3.55
N LYS A 80 -16.36 -19.08 -4.86
CA LYS A 80 -15.59 -19.82 -5.86
C LYS A 80 -14.34 -19.03 -6.26
N VAL A 81 -13.36 -18.95 -5.35
CA VAL A 81 -12.15 -18.12 -5.49
C VAL A 81 -11.41 -18.38 -6.80
N ARG A 82 -11.21 -19.64 -7.20
CA ARG A 82 -10.54 -20.00 -8.47
C ARG A 82 -11.25 -19.41 -9.69
N ALA A 83 -12.58 -19.41 -9.72
CA ALA A 83 -13.34 -18.84 -10.82
C ALA A 83 -13.22 -17.31 -10.86
N GLU A 84 -13.15 -16.66 -9.71
CA GLU A 84 -12.97 -15.21 -9.66
C GLU A 84 -11.56 -14.76 -10.02
N ILE A 85 -10.52 -15.55 -9.69
CA ILE A 85 -9.16 -15.32 -10.19
C ILE A 85 -9.16 -15.35 -11.72
N TRP A 86 -9.73 -16.41 -12.32
CA TRP A 86 -9.84 -16.51 -13.78
C TRP A 86 -10.62 -15.35 -14.40
N ARG A 87 -11.76 -14.97 -13.81
CA ARG A 87 -12.56 -13.83 -14.29
C ARG A 87 -11.80 -12.52 -14.19
N ALA A 88 -11.05 -12.29 -13.11
CA ALA A 88 -10.25 -11.08 -12.97
C ALA A 88 -9.19 -11.00 -14.06
N THR A 89 -8.48 -12.09 -14.33
CA THR A 89 -7.46 -12.17 -15.38
C THR A 89 -8.05 -11.99 -16.78
N LEU A 90 -9.20 -12.60 -17.08
CA LEU A 90 -9.88 -12.44 -18.37
C LEU A 90 -10.39 -11.01 -18.58
N VAL A 91 -10.95 -10.38 -17.54
CA VAL A 91 -11.39 -8.98 -17.59
C VAL A 91 -10.17 -8.06 -17.78
N ALA A 92 -9.09 -8.31 -17.05
CA ALA A 92 -7.84 -7.57 -17.22
C ALA A 92 -7.28 -7.69 -18.64
N LEU A 93 -7.25 -8.90 -19.20
CA LEU A 93 -6.81 -9.15 -20.57
C LEU A 93 -7.68 -8.41 -21.58
N GLY A 94 -9.01 -8.51 -21.46
CA GLY A 94 -9.93 -7.82 -22.35
C GLY A 94 -9.82 -6.29 -22.27
N LEU A 95 -9.71 -5.75 -21.06
CA LEU A 95 -9.48 -4.31 -20.84
C LEU A 95 -8.15 -3.88 -21.44
N SER A 96 -7.08 -4.65 -21.20
CA SER A 96 -5.75 -4.31 -21.69
C SER A 96 -5.70 -4.33 -23.22
N VAL A 97 -6.22 -5.39 -23.86
CA VAL A 97 -6.34 -5.44 -25.34
C VAL A 97 -7.13 -4.26 -25.88
N THR A 98 -8.21 -3.86 -25.20
CA THR A 98 -9.03 -2.70 -25.61
C THR A 98 -8.23 -1.40 -25.50
N VAL A 99 -7.56 -1.18 -24.37
CA VAL A 99 -6.75 0.02 -24.10
C VAL A 99 -5.58 0.11 -25.08
N GLU A 100 -4.78 -0.95 -25.22
CA GLU A 100 -3.65 -1.02 -26.13
C GLU A 100 -4.11 -0.85 -27.59
N GLY A 101 -5.26 -1.45 -27.96
CA GLY A 101 -5.89 -1.26 -29.26
C GLY A 101 -6.30 0.19 -29.53
N LEU A 102 -6.80 0.92 -28.53
CA LEU A 102 -7.07 2.35 -28.65
C LEU A 102 -5.78 3.17 -28.75
N GLN A 103 -4.73 2.79 -28.03
CA GLN A 103 -3.44 3.50 -28.06
C GLN A 103 -2.73 3.40 -29.41
N VAL A 104 -3.02 2.38 -30.23
CA VAL A 104 -2.55 2.33 -31.63
C VAL A 104 -2.96 3.58 -32.42
N PHE A 105 -4.12 4.15 -32.12
CA PHE A 105 -4.60 5.38 -32.74
C PHE A 105 -4.04 6.65 -32.10
N SER A 106 -3.13 6.54 -31.14
CA SER A 106 -2.51 7.70 -30.48
C SER A 106 -1.07 7.94 -30.95
N PRO A 107 -0.69 9.17 -31.35
CA PRO A 107 0.69 9.50 -31.68
C PRO A 107 1.57 9.65 -30.45
N VAL A 108 0.98 9.92 -29.28
CA VAL A 108 1.70 10.20 -28.02
C VAL A 108 1.78 9.00 -27.08
N ARG A 109 1.08 7.90 -27.39
CA ARG A 109 1.13 6.64 -26.64
C ARG A 109 1.67 5.52 -27.49
N THR A 110 2.39 4.59 -26.86
CA THR A 110 2.98 3.42 -27.51
C THR A 110 2.24 2.18 -27.09
N ALA A 111 1.52 1.57 -28.02
CA ALA A 111 0.88 0.27 -27.77
C ALA A 111 1.95 -0.83 -27.60
N SER A 112 1.72 -1.78 -26.70
CA SER A 112 2.68 -2.83 -26.36
C SER A 112 2.01 -4.15 -25.95
N ILE A 113 2.40 -5.26 -26.59
CA ILE A 113 1.95 -6.60 -26.17
C ILE A 113 2.50 -6.99 -24.79
N VAL A 114 3.63 -6.40 -24.40
CA VAL A 114 4.22 -6.58 -23.07
C VAL A 114 3.30 -5.96 -22.02
N ASP A 115 2.67 -4.82 -22.29
CA ASP A 115 1.69 -4.21 -21.38
C ASP A 115 0.40 -5.04 -21.29
N VAL A 116 -0.08 -5.61 -22.40
CA VAL A 116 -1.18 -6.59 -22.37
C VAL A 116 -0.89 -7.72 -21.39
N THR A 117 0.29 -8.32 -21.52
CA THR A 117 0.71 -9.45 -20.69
C THR A 117 0.91 -9.02 -19.24
N THR A 118 1.57 -7.90 -19.01
CA THR A 118 1.91 -7.41 -17.67
C THR A 118 0.66 -7.00 -16.89
N ASN A 119 -0.32 -6.37 -17.55
CA ASN A 119 -1.62 -6.05 -16.97
C ASN A 119 -2.40 -7.31 -16.56
N ALA A 120 -2.44 -8.33 -17.43
CA ALA A 120 -3.11 -9.59 -17.12
C ALA A 120 -2.42 -10.34 -15.95
N LEU A 121 -1.08 -10.36 -15.94
CA LEU A 121 -0.29 -10.94 -14.85
C LEU A 121 -0.44 -10.16 -13.54
N GLY A 122 -0.51 -8.82 -13.60
CA GLY A 122 -0.81 -7.97 -12.46
C GLY A 122 -2.13 -8.36 -11.80
N ALA A 123 -3.21 -8.43 -12.59
CA ALA A 123 -4.53 -8.85 -12.09
C ALA A 123 -4.54 -10.27 -11.53
N LEU A 124 -3.85 -11.21 -12.19
CA LEU A 124 -3.66 -12.57 -11.66
C LEU A 124 -2.96 -12.53 -10.30
N GLY A 125 -1.83 -11.83 -10.21
CA GLY A 125 -1.04 -11.70 -8.98
C GLY A 125 -1.84 -11.09 -7.84
N GLY A 126 -2.52 -9.97 -8.07
CA GLY A 126 -3.37 -9.32 -7.07
C GLY A 126 -4.51 -10.21 -6.59
N ALA A 127 -5.16 -10.95 -7.51
CA ALA A 127 -6.21 -11.91 -7.16
C ALA A 127 -5.67 -13.08 -6.32
N VAL A 128 -4.50 -13.63 -6.68
CA VAL A 128 -3.86 -14.73 -5.94
C VAL A 128 -3.44 -14.27 -4.55
N VAL A 129 -2.76 -13.12 -4.42
CA VAL A 129 -2.36 -12.56 -3.11
C VAL A 129 -3.59 -12.37 -2.21
N MET A 130 -4.67 -11.82 -2.74
CA MET A 130 -5.89 -11.60 -1.98
C MET A 130 -6.60 -12.91 -1.61
N ALA A 131 -6.60 -13.90 -2.50
CA ALA A 131 -7.12 -15.24 -2.20
C ALA A 131 -6.33 -15.93 -1.08
N LEU A 132 -5.00 -15.81 -1.09
CA LEU A 132 -4.13 -16.33 -0.04
C LEU A 132 -4.39 -15.61 1.28
N LEU A 133 -4.53 -14.28 1.26
CA LEU A 133 -4.87 -13.49 2.44
C LEU A 133 -6.21 -13.94 3.06
N VAL A 134 -7.28 -14.00 2.25
CA VAL A 134 -8.59 -14.48 2.71
C VAL A 134 -8.49 -15.89 3.29
N THR A 135 -7.76 -16.79 2.63
CA THR A 135 -7.54 -18.16 3.11
C THR A 135 -6.82 -18.18 4.47
N ALA A 136 -5.77 -17.36 4.63
CA ALA A 136 -5.05 -17.23 5.88
C ALA A 136 -5.95 -16.69 7.01
N VAL A 137 -6.79 -15.70 6.74
CA VAL A 137 -7.73 -15.14 7.72
C VAL A 137 -8.82 -16.15 8.11
N VAL A 138 -9.36 -16.89 7.14
CA VAL A 138 -10.32 -17.97 7.41
C VAL A 138 -9.69 -19.08 8.26
N ARG A 139 -8.45 -19.48 7.96
CA ARG A 139 -7.71 -20.48 8.76
C ARG A 139 -7.39 -20.00 10.17
N ALA A 140 -7.17 -18.69 10.34
CA ALA A 140 -6.93 -18.07 11.62
C ALA A 140 -8.20 -17.96 12.49
N LYS A 141 -9.40 -18.22 11.94
CA LYS A 141 -10.66 -18.16 12.68
C LYS A 141 -10.63 -19.14 13.86
N GLY A 142 -11.06 -18.67 15.03
CA GLY A 142 -11.04 -19.44 16.27
C GLY A 142 -9.72 -19.36 17.03
N GLY A 143 -8.68 -18.74 16.45
CA GLY A 143 -7.43 -18.46 17.15
C GLY A 143 -7.59 -17.40 18.25
N HIS A 144 -6.70 -17.45 19.24
CA HIS A 144 -6.64 -16.49 20.33
C HIS A 144 -5.68 -15.34 20.00
N PHE A 145 -6.21 -14.24 19.49
CA PHE A 145 -5.42 -13.04 19.17
C PHE A 145 -5.61 -11.94 20.22
N LEU A 146 -4.55 -11.19 20.49
CA LEU A 146 -4.50 -10.11 21.47
C LEU A 146 -5.58 -9.06 21.22
N LEU A 147 -5.82 -8.74 19.94
CA LEU A 147 -6.76 -7.72 19.47
C LEU A 147 -8.02 -8.33 18.83
N GLY A 148 -8.26 -9.64 18.99
CA GLY A 148 -9.43 -10.31 18.41
C GLY A 148 -9.44 -10.41 16.88
N VAL A 149 -8.37 -9.97 16.21
CA VAL A 149 -8.12 -10.12 14.77
C VAL A 149 -6.77 -10.78 14.57
N PRO A 150 -6.55 -11.54 13.48
CA PRO A 150 -5.26 -12.15 13.22
C PRO A 150 -4.14 -11.11 13.15
N THR A 151 -3.12 -11.23 13.99
CA THR A 151 -2.08 -10.21 14.14
C THR A 151 -1.27 -9.98 12.87
N PHE A 152 -1.20 -10.96 11.95
CA PHE A 152 -0.52 -10.77 10.67
C PHE A 152 -1.20 -9.71 9.79
N LEU A 153 -2.50 -9.42 9.99
CA LEU A 153 -3.17 -8.33 9.30
C LEU A 153 -2.65 -6.97 9.73
N LEU A 154 -2.19 -6.83 10.98
CA LEU A 154 -1.59 -5.61 11.49
C LEU A 154 -0.09 -5.61 11.23
N ALA A 155 0.62 -6.61 11.76
CA ALA A 155 2.07 -6.69 11.71
C ALA A 155 2.58 -6.87 10.28
N GLY A 156 1.97 -7.74 9.48
CA GLY A 156 2.37 -7.97 8.09
C GLY A 156 2.12 -6.74 7.22
N ALA A 157 0.93 -6.14 7.30
CA ALA A 157 0.62 -4.96 6.51
C ALA A 157 1.49 -3.76 6.92
N TYR A 158 1.67 -3.51 8.21
CA TYR A 158 2.52 -2.42 8.68
C TYR A 158 4.00 -2.63 8.37
N ALA A 159 4.52 -3.86 8.55
CA ALA A 159 5.91 -4.16 8.20
C ALA A 159 6.16 -4.03 6.69
N LEU A 160 5.22 -4.47 5.85
CA LEU A 160 5.30 -4.25 4.40
C LEU A 160 5.22 -2.76 4.05
N ALA A 161 4.36 -1.97 4.72
CA ALA A 161 4.32 -0.53 4.53
C ALA A 161 5.65 0.15 4.94
N ALA A 162 6.24 -0.27 6.06
CA ALA A 162 7.57 0.20 6.48
C ALA A 162 8.68 -0.23 5.50
N LEU A 163 8.58 -1.40 4.89
CA LEU A 163 9.49 -1.82 3.84
C LEU A 163 9.32 -0.99 2.56
N CYS A 164 8.08 -0.72 2.15
CA CYS A 164 7.80 0.18 1.02
C CYS A 164 8.38 1.58 1.27
N GLU A 165 8.27 2.08 2.51
CA GLU A 165 8.89 3.34 2.93
C GLU A 165 10.41 3.27 2.86
N ALA A 166 11.03 2.21 3.39
CA ALA A 166 12.49 2.08 3.36
C ALA A 166 13.05 2.00 1.94
N VAL A 167 12.30 1.42 1.00
CA VAL A 167 12.67 1.32 -0.42
C VAL A 167 12.32 2.58 -1.20
N THR A 168 11.47 3.45 -0.66
CA THR A 168 11.12 4.73 -1.28
C THR A 168 12.11 5.78 -0.78
N PRO A 169 12.90 6.42 -1.67
CA PRO A 169 13.93 7.33 -1.23
C PRO A 169 13.34 8.49 -0.42
N LEU A 170 13.92 8.73 0.77
CA LEU A 170 13.49 9.72 1.77
C LEU A 170 13.50 11.17 1.27
N PHE A 171 14.28 11.43 0.23
CA PHE A 171 14.34 12.70 -0.49
C PHE A 171 14.13 12.39 -1.96
N ARG A 172 13.65 13.37 -2.74
CA ARG A 172 13.70 13.29 -4.21
C ARG A 172 15.18 13.25 -4.63
N SER A 173 15.79 12.08 -4.49
CA SER A 173 17.12 11.81 -4.97
C SER A 173 16.95 11.61 -6.45
N ASP A 174 17.23 12.65 -7.22
CA ASP A 174 17.38 12.47 -8.66
C ASP A 174 18.53 11.51 -8.91
N ARG A 175 18.43 10.71 -9.98
CA ARG A 175 19.56 9.89 -10.41
C ARG A 175 20.77 10.78 -10.59
N LEU A 176 21.92 10.33 -10.08
CA LEU A 176 23.17 11.05 -10.24
C LEU A 176 23.43 11.33 -11.73
N PRO A 177 23.65 12.60 -12.13
CA PRO A 177 23.85 12.96 -13.53
C PRO A 177 25.06 12.22 -14.12
N GLY A 178 24.90 11.65 -15.32
CA GLY A 178 25.99 10.98 -16.04
C GLY A 178 26.25 9.52 -15.67
N VAL A 179 25.44 8.91 -14.80
CA VAL A 179 25.54 7.48 -14.48
C VAL A 179 24.54 6.69 -15.32
N GLU A 180 25.04 5.94 -16.30
CA GLU A 180 24.27 5.04 -17.16
C GLU A 180 24.74 3.59 -17.02
N GLY A 181 23.82 2.64 -17.15
CA GLY A 181 24.14 1.21 -17.08
C GLY A 181 23.02 0.36 -16.49
N GLY A 182 23.28 -0.93 -16.38
CA GLY A 182 22.37 -1.88 -15.73
C GLY A 182 22.43 -1.79 -14.19
N PRO A 183 21.51 -2.46 -13.47
CA PRO A 183 21.38 -2.35 -12.02
C PRO A 183 22.66 -2.69 -11.24
N LEU A 184 23.44 -3.68 -11.70
CA LEU A 184 24.70 -4.06 -11.06
C LEU A 184 25.80 -3.01 -11.26
N THR A 185 25.88 -2.41 -12.45
CA THR A 185 26.81 -1.31 -12.75
C THR A 185 26.47 -0.08 -11.92
N LEU A 186 25.18 0.24 -11.83
CA LEU A 186 24.66 1.32 -10.99
C LEU A 186 25.01 1.08 -9.52
N LEU A 187 24.72 -0.12 -9.01
CA LEU A 187 25.03 -0.49 -7.63
C LEU A 187 26.52 -0.37 -7.32
N HIS A 188 27.38 -0.91 -8.19
CA HIS A 188 28.83 -0.84 -8.00
C HIS A 188 29.32 0.61 -7.94
N THR A 189 28.86 1.43 -8.88
CA THR A 189 29.20 2.87 -8.93
C THR A 189 28.71 3.60 -7.67
N MET A 190 27.49 3.31 -7.21
CA MET A 190 26.92 3.94 -6.02
C MET A 190 27.58 3.48 -4.72
N LEU A 191 28.08 2.23 -4.66
CA LEU A 191 28.87 1.74 -3.53
C LEU A 191 30.21 2.48 -3.43
N ASP A 192 30.90 2.65 -4.56
CA ASP A 192 32.18 3.37 -4.62
C ASP A 192 32.03 4.85 -4.25
N GLN A 193 30.87 5.44 -4.58
CA GLN A 193 30.53 6.83 -4.26
C GLN A 193 29.82 7.00 -2.91
N SER A 194 29.54 5.91 -2.19
CA SER A 194 28.80 5.99 -0.93
C SER A 194 29.62 6.72 0.13
N ALA A 195 29.03 7.75 0.73
CA ALA A 195 29.67 8.48 1.82
C ALA A 195 29.60 7.65 3.11
N PRO A 196 30.62 7.72 3.99
CA PRO A 196 30.55 7.12 5.31
C PRO A 196 29.45 7.76 6.15
N LEU A 197 29.01 7.05 7.20
CA LEU A 197 27.98 7.48 8.15
C LEU A 197 28.19 8.93 8.64
N ARG A 198 27.21 9.80 8.37
CA ARG A 198 27.20 11.19 8.85
C ARG A 198 26.23 11.35 10.01
N LEU A 199 26.76 11.48 11.22
CA LEU A 199 25.95 11.58 12.45
C LEU A 199 25.00 12.80 12.48
N GLY A 200 25.30 13.86 11.71
CA GLY A 200 24.45 15.05 11.60
C GLY A 200 23.23 14.90 10.68
N GLU A 201 23.16 13.84 9.87
CA GLU A 201 22.11 13.65 8.85
C GLU A 201 21.14 12.50 9.21
N VAL A 202 21.15 12.07 10.47
CA VAL A 202 20.36 10.94 10.99
C VAL A 202 18.85 11.26 10.92
N PRO A 203 18.03 10.47 10.20
CA PRO A 203 16.59 10.72 10.06
C PRO A 203 15.81 10.32 11.32
N LEU A 204 15.92 11.12 12.39
CA LEU A 204 15.30 10.81 13.69
C LEU A 204 13.77 10.67 13.63
N LEU A 205 13.11 11.30 12.66
CA LEU A 205 11.66 11.18 12.45
C LEU A 205 11.23 9.79 11.98
N ASP A 206 12.16 8.96 11.52
CA ASP A 206 11.87 7.59 11.09
C ASP A 206 11.75 6.65 12.28
N VAL A 207 12.41 6.95 13.41
CA VAL A 207 12.37 6.12 14.62
C VAL A 207 10.94 5.77 15.05
N PRO A 208 10.02 6.73 15.26
CA PRO A 208 8.65 6.41 15.68
C PRO A 208 7.81 5.69 14.61
N LEU A 209 8.28 5.55 13.37
CA LEU A 209 7.60 4.84 12.29
C LEU A 209 8.10 3.40 12.15
N PHE A 210 9.41 3.19 12.25
CA PHE A 210 10.01 1.87 12.09
C PHE A 210 9.96 1.05 13.39
N ALA A 211 9.98 1.69 14.56
CA ALA A 211 9.85 0.98 15.83
C ALA A 211 8.53 0.19 15.97
N PRO A 212 7.35 0.71 15.58
CA PRO A 212 6.13 -0.08 15.57
C PRO A 212 6.20 -1.35 14.71
N ALA A 213 6.99 -1.38 13.62
CA ALA A 213 7.15 -2.59 12.81
C ALA A 213 7.83 -3.70 13.61
N GLY A 214 8.94 -3.40 14.28
CA GLY A 214 9.62 -4.35 15.18
C GLY A 214 8.72 -4.81 16.32
N PHE A 215 7.98 -3.88 16.93
CA PHE A 215 7.05 -4.21 18.01
C PHE A 215 5.96 -5.18 17.55
N LEU A 216 5.27 -4.87 16.45
CA LEU A 216 4.15 -5.66 15.94
C LEU A 216 4.60 -7.04 15.43
N VAL A 217 5.77 -7.16 14.81
CA VAL A 217 6.32 -8.46 14.38
C VAL A 217 6.65 -9.35 15.57
N VAL A 218 7.20 -8.80 16.66
CA VAL A 218 7.38 -9.57 17.90
C VAL A 218 6.04 -10.03 18.46
N VAL A 219 5.00 -9.19 18.47
CA VAL A 219 3.65 -9.59 18.90
C VAL A 219 3.12 -10.74 18.05
N LEU A 220 3.27 -10.65 16.72
CA LEU A 220 2.86 -11.71 15.79
C LEU A 220 3.53 -13.05 16.10
N LEU A 221 4.87 -13.05 16.23
CA LEU A 221 5.63 -14.27 16.46
C LEU A 221 5.39 -14.82 17.88
N PHE A 222 5.19 -13.94 18.85
CA PHE A 222 4.86 -14.33 20.21
C PHE A 222 3.53 -15.08 20.30
N GLU A 223 2.51 -14.69 19.55
CA GLU A 223 1.23 -15.40 19.50
C GLU A 223 1.32 -16.80 18.89
N GLY A 224 2.27 -17.03 17.98
CA GLY A 224 2.50 -18.36 17.39
C GLY A 224 3.42 -19.26 18.22
N LEU A 225 4.46 -18.70 18.85
CA LEU A 225 5.55 -19.46 19.49
C LEU A 225 5.51 -19.46 21.02
N GLY A 226 4.69 -18.60 21.65
CA GLY A 226 4.46 -18.58 23.10
C GLY A 226 5.56 -17.97 23.98
N SER A 227 6.77 -17.70 23.46
CA SER A 227 7.87 -17.09 24.23
C SER A 227 8.61 -16.00 23.47
N ALA A 228 8.63 -14.77 24.01
CA ALA A 228 9.24 -13.62 23.34
C ALA A 228 10.78 -13.56 23.48
N ARG A 229 11.37 -14.17 24.53
CA ARG A 229 12.79 -13.96 24.91
C ARG A 229 13.80 -14.34 23.81
N ARG A 230 13.43 -15.24 22.89
CA ARG A 230 14.27 -15.66 21.75
C ARG A 230 13.86 -15.02 20.42
N ILE A 231 12.79 -14.24 20.39
CA ILE A 231 12.19 -13.69 19.17
C ILE A 231 12.78 -12.34 18.81
N TRP A 232 12.90 -11.43 19.80
CA TRP A 232 13.29 -10.05 19.52
C TRP A 232 14.67 -9.89 18.84
N PRO A 233 15.73 -10.68 19.14
CA PRO A 233 17.01 -10.54 18.46
C PRO A 233 16.92 -10.96 16.98
N ALA A 234 16.13 -11.99 16.68
CA ALA A 234 15.89 -12.44 15.31
C ALA A 234 15.12 -11.39 14.50
N VAL A 235 14.11 -10.75 15.10
CA VAL A 235 13.38 -9.64 14.48
C VAL A 235 14.28 -8.44 14.24
N ALA A 236 15.12 -8.09 15.22
CA ALA A 236 16.09 -7.01 15.07
C ALA A 236 17.11 -7.29 13.96
N GLY A 237 17.67 -8.51 13.91
CA GLY A 237 18.62 -8.92 12.88
C GLY A 237 18.00 -8.96 11.47
N ALA A 238 16.80 -9.51 11.33
CA ALA A 238 16.07 -9.51 10.06
C ALA A 238 15.70 -8.09 9.62
N GLY A 239 15.26 -7.24 10.56
CA GLY A 239 14.96 -5.83 10.31
C GLY A 239 16.17 -5.04 9.85
N ALA A 240 17.34 -5.27 10.48
CA ALA A 240 18.60 -4.69 10.04
C ALA A 240 18.93 -5.14 8.61
N GLY A 241 18.90 -6.45 8.34
CA GLY A 241 19.17 -6.98 7.00
C GLY A 241 18.28 -6.36 5.92
N LEU A 242 16.97 -6.19 6.20
CA LEU A 242 16.03 -5.54 5.29
C LEU A 242 16.32 -4.05 5.09
N ALA A 243 16.68 -3.31 6.15
CA ALA A 243 17.05 -1.90 6.05
C ALA A 243 18.30 -1.68 5.18
N PHE A 244 19.33 -2.50 5.36
CA PHE A 244 20.53 -2.46 4.51
C PHE A 244 20.21 -2.87 3.06
N ALA A 245 19.38 -3.89 2.87
CA ALA A 245 18.95 -4.32 1.54
C ALA A 245 18.16 -3.23 0.79
N ALA A 246 17.35 -2.43 1.50
CA ALA A 246 16.62 -1.31 0.92
C ALA A 246 17.57 -0.21 0.39
N GLU A 247 18.61 0.14 1.15
CA GLU A 247 19.62 1.10 0.69
C GLU A 247 20.49 0.55 -0.46
N LEU A 248 20.81 -0.75 -0.46
CA LEU A 248 21.46 -1.37 -1.62
C LEU A 248 20.56 -1.33 -2.87
N LEU A 249 19.25 -1.49 -2.68
CA LEU A 249 18.29 -1.38 -3.77
C LEU A 249 18.25 0.06 -4.32
N HIS A 250 18.36 1.09 -3.48
CA HIS A 250 18.55 2.47 -3.94
C HIS A 250 19.77 2.59 -4.86
N GLY A 251 20.91 2.01 -4.46
CA GLY A 251 22.12 1.97 -5.30
C GLY A 251 21.89 1.33 -6.67
N ALA A 252 21.14 0.22 -6.71
CA ALA A 252 20.78 -0.46 -7.96
C ALA A 252 19.86 0.36 -8.88
N PHE A 253 19.14 1.35 -8.34
CA PHE A 253 18.35 2.33 -9.09
C PHE A 253 19.14 3.59 -9.51
N GLY A 254 20.43 3.66 -9.17
CA GLY A 254 21.28 4.83 -9.42
C GLY A 254 21.04 5.97 -8.43
N LEU A 255 20.52 5.66 -7.25
CA LEU A 255 20.29 6.59 -6.15
C LEU A 255 21.43 6.50 -5.12
N SER A 256 21.67 7.60 -4.40
CA SER A 256 22.65 7.64 -3.32
C SER A 256 22.32 6.63 -2.23
N ILE A 257 23.29 5.81 -1.84
CA ILE A 257 23.20 4.88 -0.70
C ILE A 257 23.42 5.68 0.60
N ARG A 258 22.45 5.63 1.52
CA ARG A 258 22.50 6.39 2.78
C ARG A 258 22.58 5.45 3.99
N TRP A 259 23.80 5.19 4.45
CA TRP A 259 24.02 4.26 5.57
C TRP A 259 23.40 4.74 6.88
N GLU A 260 23.24 6.05 7.09
CA GLU A 260 22.57 6.60 8.26
C GLU A 260 21.07 6.27 8.28
N ALA A 261 20.41 6.20 7.12
CA ALA A 261 19.01 5.77 7.03
C ALA A 261 18.87 4.28 7.36
N ALA A 262 19.69 3.42 6.74
CA ALA A 262 19.73 1.98 7.06
C ALA A 262 19.99 1.74 8.56
N ALA A 263 20.97 2.42 9.15
CA ALA A 263 21.29 2.29 10.57
C ALA A 263 20.13 2.75 11.46
N THR A 264 19.46 3.84 11.09
CA THR A 264 18.31 4.37 11.85
C THR A 264 17.12 3.43 11.79
N HIS A 265 16.78 2.91 10.62
CA HIS A 265 15.68 1.94 10.46
C HIS A 265 15.99 0.65 11.22
N ALA A 266 17.22 0.13 11.12
CA ALA A 266 17.67 -1.05 11.86
C ALA A 266 17.57 -0.84 13.38
N ALA A 267 18.07 0.28 13.90
CA ALA A 267 18.01 0.63 15.32
C ALA A 267 16.56 0.82 15.79
N ALA A 268 15.72 1.47 14.99
CA ALA A 268 14.31 1.69 15.30
C ALA A 268 13.54 0.37 15.38
N VAL A 269 13.65 -0.50 14.37
CA VAL A 269 13.03 -1.83 14.38
C VAL A 269 13.53 -2.66 15.57
N GLY A 270 14.84 -2.63 15.84
CA GLY A 270 15.43 -3.30 17.01
C GLY A 270 14.89 -2.78 18.34
N ALA A 271 14.80 -1.46 18.51
CA ALA A 271 14.24 -0.82 19.69
C ALA A 271 12.76 -1.17 19.90
N GLY A 272 11.98 -1.21 18.82
CA GLY A 272 10.59 -1.65 18.84
C GLY A 272 10.43 -3.12 19.25
N ALA A 273 11.27 -4.01 18.70
CA ALA A 273 11.29 -5.42 19.04
C ALA A 273 11.69 -5.64 20.52
N TRP A 274 12.71 -4.91 20.99
CA TRP A 274 13.12 -4.89 22.40
C TRP A 274 12.02 -4.36 23.32
N ALA A 275 11.33 -3.28 22.92
CA ALA A 275 10.21 -2.73 23.69
C ALA A 275 9.05 -3.73 23.82
N ALA A 276 8.72 -4.46 22.75
CA ALA A 276 7.73 -5.53 22.80
C ALA A 276 8.10 -6.62 23.80
N GLN A 277 9.37 -7.05 23.83
CA GLN A 277 9.85 -8.04 24.78
C GLN A 277 9.59 -7.63 26.25
N HIS A 278 9.77 -6.35 26.58
CA HIS A 278 9.70 -5.86 27.96
C HIS A 278 8.30 -5.41 28.36
N ARG A 279 7.56 -4.75 27.45
CA ARG A 279 6.29 -4.09 27.75
C ARG A 279 5.07 -4.93 27.42
N LEU A 280 5.17 -5.92 26.54
CA LEU A 280 4.02 -6.74 26.15
C LEU A 280 3.35 -7.46 27.35
N PRO A 281 4.08 -8.02 28.33
CA PRO A 281 3.45 -8.61 29.51
C PRO A 281 2.62 -7.61 30.31
N GLU A 282 3.16 -6.42 30.57
CA GLU A 282 2.49 -5.32 31.27
C GLU A 282 1.24 -4.87 30.51
N LEU A 283 1.35 -4.64 29.20
CA LEU A 283 0.24 -4.22 28.35
C LEU A 283 -0.89 -5.26 28.29
N ARG A 284 -0.54 -6.55 28.26
CA ARG A 284 -1.53 -7.65 28.29
C ARG A 284 -2.30 -7.71 29.60
N GLN A 285 -1.61 -7.45 30.71
CA GLN A 285 -2.22 -7.47 32.04
C GLN A 285 -3.06 -6.22 32.29
N GLY A 286 -2.53 -5.04 31.97
CA GLY A 286 -3.14 -3.73 32.24
C GLY A 286 -4.27 -3.35 31.29
N LEU A 287 -4.25 -3.80 30.03
CA LEU A 287 -5.29 -3.50 29.05
C LEU A 287 -6.10 -4.75 28.71
N ARG A 288 -7.43 -4.71 28.95
CA ARG A 288 -8.35 -5.82 28.66
C ARG A 288 -9.59 -5.35 27.90
N GLY A 289 -10.19 -6.26 27.12
CA GLY A 289 -11.42 -6.02 26.37
C GLY A 289 -11.40 -4.72 25.56
N TRP A 290 -12.43 -3.90 25.76
CA TRP A 290 -12.59 -2.61 25.07
C TRP A 290 -11.48 -1.60 25.34
N ALA A 291 -10.87 -1.60 26.54
CA ALA A 291 -9.77 -0.69 26.84
C ALA A 291 -8.57 -0.97 25.94
N ARG A 292 -8.25 -2.26 25.72
CA ARG A 292 -7.19 -2.70 24.81
C ARG A 292 -7.48 -2.32 23.37
N ALA A 293 -8.70 -2.58 22.90
CA ALA A 293 -9.10 -2.25 21.53
C ALA A 293 -9.04 -0.75 21.27
N ARG A 294 -9.56 0.09 22.19
CA ARG A 294 -9.51 1.55 22.07
C ARG A 294 -8.08 2.06 22.10
N ALA A 295 -7.22 1.55 22.98
CA ALA A 295 -5.82 1.92 23.03
C ALA A 295 -5.10 1.56 21.72
N ALA A 296 -5.33 0.36 21.18
CA ALA A 296 -4.74 -0.06 19.91
C ALA A 296 -5.23 0.79 18.73
N ILE A 297 -6.54 1.05 18.63
CA ILE A 297 -7.11 1.91 17.58
C ILE A 297 -6.56 3.34 17.70
N ALA A 298 -6.52 3.91 18.91
CA ALA A 298 -6.00 5.25 19.13
C ALA A 298 -4.51 5.35 18.81
N ALA A 299 -3.69 4.39 19.27
CA ALA A 299 -2.27 4.34 18.97
C ALA A 299 -2.01 4.21 17.47
N TYR A 300 -2.76 3.34 16.78
CA TYR A 300 -2.61 3.15 15.34
C TYR A 300 -3.12 4.36 14.55
N ALA A 301 -4.23 4.99 14.95
CA ALA A 301 -4.69 6.23 14.34
C ALA A 301 -3.68 7.38 14.53
N GLY A 302 -3.09 7.50 15.72
CA GLY A 302 -2.00 8.45 15.97
C GLY A 302 -0.77 8.18 15.11
N LEU A 303 -0.45 6.89 14.90
CA LEU A 303 0.62 6.48 14.00
C LEU A 303 0.32 6.85 12.54
N LEU A 304 -0.92 6.73 12.07
CA LEU A 304 -1.32 7.17 10.73
C LEU A 304 -1.21 8.70 10.58
N VAL A 305 -1.60 9.47 11.61
CA VAL A 305 -1.45 10.94 11.59
C VAL A 305 0.02 11.32 11.56
N LEU A 306 0.84 10.72 12.43
CA LEU A 306 2.29 10.92 12.41
C LEU A 306 2.86 10.52 11.04
N TRP A 307 2.35 9.44 10.45
CA TRP A 307 2.82 8.97 9.18
C TRP A 307 2.51 9.98 8.07
N GLY A 308 1.27 10.45 8.00
CA GLY A 308 0.82 11.38 6.97
C GLY A 308 1.42 12.78 7.12
N TRP A 309 1.64 13.26 8.33
CA TRP A 309 1.98 14.66 8.58
C TRP A 309 3.46 14.93 8.86
N ARG A 310 4.32 13.92 8.92
CA ARG A 310 5.78 14.13 9.06
C ARG A 310 6.41 14.74 7.79
N PRO A 311 7.55 15.43 7.87
CA PRO A 311 7.78 16.41 8.93
C PRO A 311 6.63 17.44 8.91
N PHE A 312 6.12 17.80 10.08
CA PHE A 312 5.05 18.80 10.14
C PHE A 312 5.67 20.19 10.07
N LEU A 313 5.73 20.75 8.87
CA LEU A 313 6.20 22.10 8.60
C LEU A 313 5.00 22.92 8.09
N PRO A 314 4.40 23.81 8.87
CA PRO A 314 3.19 24.52 8.42
C PRO A 314 3.49 25.45 7.25
N ARG A 315 2.69 25.36 6.20
CA ARG A 315 2.69 26.30 5.07
C ARG A 315 1.85 27.52 5.45
N THR A 316 2.45 28.70 5.40
CA THR A 316 1.79 29.96 5.79
C THR A 316 1.39 30.83 4.60
N ASP A 317 1.92 30.56 3.40
CA ASP A 317 1.56 31.30 2.19
C ASP A 317 0.20 30.85 1.63
N ILE A 318 -0.75 31.79 1.60
CA ILE A 318 -2.11 31.57 1.07
C ILE A 318 -2.06 31.24 -0.42
N GLY A 319 -1.14 31.85 -1.19
CA GLY A 319 -0.97 31.56 -2.62
C GLY A 319 -0.64 30.08 -2.83
N ALA A 320 0.42 29.58 -2.19
CA ALA A 320 0.81 28.19 -2.23
C ALA A 320 -0.23 27.20 -1.63
N ILE A 321 -1.10 27.65 -0.72
CA ILE A 321 -2.26 26.86 -0.24
C ILE A 321 -3.32 26.74 -1.33
N THR A 322 -3.70 27.85 -1.98
CA THR A 322 -4.72 27.83 -3.05
C THR A 322 -4.28 27.02 -4.26
N GLN A 323 -2.98 26.99 -4.58
CA GLN A 323 -2.41 26.14 -5.63
C GLN A 323 -2.55 24.63 -5.35
N GLN A 324 -2.80 24.22 -4.11
CA GLN A 324 -3.11 22.81 -3.80
C GLN A 324 -4.54 22.43 -4.21
N LEU A 325 -5.42 23.41 -4.44
CA LEU A 325 -6.83 23.20 -4.79
C LEU A 325 -7.09 23.33 -6.29
N THR A 326 -6.18 22.80 -7.11
CA THR A 326 -6.29 22.77 -8.58
C THR A 326 -6.87 21.43 -9.06
N THR A 327 -7.29 21.38 -10.33
CA THR A 327 -7.79 20.17 -10.97
C THR A 327 -6.79 19.01 -10.91
N ASP A 328 -5.50 19.27 -10.99
CA ASP A 328 -4.46 18.22 -10.98
C ASP A 328 -4.37 17.46 -9.66
N HIS A 329 -4.81 18.07 -8.55
CA HIS A 329 -4.85 17.46 -7.23
C HIS A 329 -6.22 16.88 -6.85
N LEU A 330 -7.28 17.41 -7.47
CA LEU A 330 -8.67 17.02 -7.20
C LEU A 330 -9.16 15.87 -8.09
N VAL A 331 -8.62 15.74 -9.31
CA VAL A 331 -8.97 14.65 -10.23
C VAL A 331 -8.16 13.41 -9.84
N PRO A 332 -8.82 12.29 -9.45
CA PRO A 332 -8.13 11.05 -9.13
C PRO A 332 -7.17 10.63 -10.25
N LEU A 333 -5.98 10.15 -9.88
CA LEU A 333 -4.94 9.64 -10.78
C LEU A 333 -4.22 10.69 -11.66
N ALA A 334 -4.65 11.96 -11.65
CA ALA A 334 -4.01 13.01 -12.46
C ALA A 334 -2.55 13.26 -12.03
N SER A 335 -2.29 13.29 -10.73
CA SER A 335 -0.94 13.39 -10.14
C SER A 335 -0.01 12.23 -10.55
N LEU A 336 -0.56 11.01 -10.68
CA LEU A 336 0.16 9.80 -11.04
C LEU A 336 0.48 9.73 -12.54
N ALA A 337 -0.26 10.46 -13.37
CA ALA A 337 0.00 10.54 -14.80
C ALA A 337 1.26 11.36 -15.12
N GLY A 338 1.65 12.30 -14.25
CA GLY A 338 2.85 13.13 -14.40
C GLY A 338 4.14 12.54 -13.84
N ARG A 339 4.07 11.51 -12.97
CA ARG A 339 5.25 10.89 -12.34
C ARG A 339 5.49 9.49 -12.91
N VAL A 340 6.65 9.31 -13.56
CA VAL A 340 7.05 8.05 -14.22
C VAL A 340 8.20 7.42 -13.42
N ASP A 341 7.91 6.89 -12.23
CA ASP A 341 8.86 6.14 -11.42
C ASP A 341 8.25 4.91 -10.73
N VAL A 342 9.11 3.96 -10.33
CA VAL A 342 8.72 2.75 -9.56
C VAL A 342 8.11 3.12 -8.21
N PHE A 343 8.60 4.21 -7.62
CA PHE A 343 8.23 4.64 -6.28
C PHE A 343 6.76 5.05 -6.17
N SER A 344 6.17 5.52 -7.28
CA SER A 344 4.73 5.80 -7.35
C SER A 344 3.87 4.56 -7.07
N ALA A 345 4.25 3.39 -7.59
CA ALA A 345 3.53 2.14 -7.32
C ALA A 345 3.70 1.66 -5.87
N LEU A 346 4.92 1.79 -5.34
CA LEU A 346 5.21 1.47 -3.93
C LEU A 346 4.46 2.40 -2.98
N HIS A 347 4.34 3.68 -3.31
CA HIS A 347 3.61 4.66 -2.51
C HIS A 347 2.11 4.32 -2.42
N VAL A 348 1.49 3.93 -3.53
CA VAL A 348 0.09 3.47 -3.54
C VAL A 348 -0.07 2.20 -2.70
N ALA A 349 0.83 1.23 -2.85
CA ALA A 349 0.81 0.00 -2.04
C ALA A 349 0.97 0.30 -0.54
N GLN A 350 1.91 1.17 -0.19
CA GLN A 350 2.16 1.60 1.17
C GLN A 350 0.92 2.25 1.80
N GLN A 351 0.29 3.21 1.11
CA GLN A 351 -0.92 3.88 1.59
C GLN A 351 -2.05 2.87 1.82
N PHE A 352 -2.24 1.92 0.89
CA PHE A 352 -3.21 0.85 1.06
C PHE A 352 -2.92 -0.02 2.31
N LEU A 353 -1.65 -0.44 2.47
CA LEU A 353 -1.19 -1.29 3.56
C LEU A 353 -1.27 -0.62 4.93
N LEU A 354 -1.03 0.69 5.02
CA LEU A 354 -1.17 1.45 6.27
C LEU A 354 -2.61 1.48 6.77
N TYR A 355 -3.59 1.55 5.88
CA TYR A 355 -4.98 1.69 6.29
C TYR A 355 -5.70 0.34 6.47
N LEU A 356 -5.21 -0.74 5.86
CA LEU A 356 -5.76 -2.09 6.00
C LEU A 356 -5.92 -2.55 7.47
N PRO A 357 -4.90 -2.41 8.34
CA PRO A 357 -5.00 -2.77 9.77
C PRO A 357 -6.13 -2.09 10.52
N LEU A 358 -6.35 -0.79 10.28
CA LEU A 358 -7.40 -0.03 10.94
C LEU A 358 -8.79 -0.53 10.51
N GLY A 359 -8.97 -0.84 9.21
CA GLY A 359 -10.18 -1.47 8.70
C GLY A 359 -10.45 -2.82 9.35
N SER A 360 -9.42 -3.66 9.46
CA SER A 360 -9.51 -4.97 10.11
C SER A 360 -9.87 -4.87 11.59
N LEU A 361 -9.26 -3.94 12.34
CA LEU A 361 -9.60 -3.71 13.76
C LEU A 361 -11.06 -3.27 13.93
N LEU A 362 -11.52 -2.33 13.10
CA LEU A 362 -12.89 -1.81 13.16
C LEU A 362 -13.95 -2.83 12.75
N ALA A 363 -13.58 -3.90 12.04
CA ALA A 363 -14.48 -5.02 11.79
C ALA A 363 -14.85 -5.75 13.08
N VAL A 364 -13.90 -5.94 14.01
CA VAL A 364 -14.16 -6.65 15.27
C VAL A 364 -14.54 -5.69 16.40
N TRP A 365 -14.00 -4.47 16.38
CA TRP A 365 -14.17 -3.44 17.40
C TRP A 365 -14.76 -2.15 16.83
N PRO A 366 -16.03 -2.16 16.39
CA PRO A 366 -16.65 -0.98 15.81
C PRO A 366 -16.78 0.15 16.83
N LEU A 367 -16.32 1.36 16.48
CA LEU A 367 -16.44 2.55 17.34
C LEU A 367 -17.89 3.06 17.45
N ARG A 368 -18.72 2.78 16.44
CA ARG A 368 -20.14 3.14 16.39
C ARG A 368 -20.97 2.00 15.79
N ARG A 369 -22.16 1.78 16.34
CA ARG A 369 -23.04 0.65 16.01
C ARG A 369 -23.68 0.72 14.61
N SER A 370 -23.83 1.91 14.03
CA SER A 370 -24.46 2.12 12.72
C SER A 370 -23.52 2.64 11.64
N ARG A 371 -22.27 2.97 12.00
CA ARG A 371 -21.31 3.66 11.12
C ARG A 371 -19.89 3.12 11.37
N HIS A 372 -19.69 1.83 11.10
CA HIS A 372 -18.51 1.09 11.52
C HIS A 372 -17.18 1.65 10.94
N LEU A 373 -17.17 2.16 9.71
CA LEU A 373 -15.96 2.65 9.03
C LEU A 373 -15.83 4.16 8.91
N TRP A 374 -16.93 4.90 9.03
CA TRP A 374 -16.93 6.35 8.82
C TRP A 374 -15.89 7.12 9.64
N PRO A 375 -15.64 6.82 10.93
CA PRO A 375 -14.58 7.50 11.67
C PRO A 375 -13.20 7.37 11.02
N ALA A 376 -12.87 6.19 10.47
CA ALA A 376 -11.61 5.97 9.79
C ALA A 376 -11.56 6.60 8.39
N VAL A 377 -12.69 6.64 7.68
CA VAL A 377 -12.81 7.40 6.43
C VAL A 377 -12.57 8.89 6.69
N TRP A 378 -13.18 9.46 7.73
CA TRP A 378 -12.94 10.85 8.12
C TRP A 378 -11.49 11.10 8.54
N LEU A 379 -10.86 10.14 9.23
CA LEU A 379 -9.44 10.23 9.56
C LEU A 379 -8.57 10.27 8.28
N ALA A 380 -8.82 9.38 7.32
CA ALA A 380 -8.09 9.37 6.05
C ALA A 380 -8.25 10.70 5.28
N LEU A 381 -9.49 11.20 5.19
CA LEU A 381 -9.80 12.48 4.56
C LEU A 381 -9.14 13.67 5.30
N ALA A 382 -9.13 13.65 6.63
CA ALA A 382 -8.51 14.71 7.43
C ALA A 382 -6.98 14.71 7.31
N ILE A 383 -6.36 13.53 7.25
CA ILE A 383 -4.92 13.41 7.03
C ILE A 383 -4.56 14.00 5.66
N GLU A 384 -5.30 13.61 4.61
CA GLU A 384 -5.08 14.10 3.25
C GLU A 384 -5.34 15.60 3.13
N ALA A 385 -6.47 16.10 3.64
CA ALA A 385 -6.77 17.53 3.65
C ALA A 385 -5.73 18.32 4.44
N GLY A 386 -5.12 17.73 5.48
CA GLY A 386 -4.02 18.33 6.23
C GLY A 386 -2.79 18.62 5.37
N HIS A 387 -2.55 17.86 4.28
CA HIS A 387 -1.42 18.11 3.38
C HIS A 387 -1.48 19.46 2.67
N ILE A 388 -2.68 20.05 2.54
CA ILE A 388 -2.87 21.39 1.97
C ILE A 388 -2.05 22.44 2.74
N VAL A 389 -1.93 22.27 4.06
CA VAL A 389 -1.30 23.24 4.97
C VAL A 389 0.08 22.80 5.45
N ILE A 390 0.66 21.74 4.89
CA ILE A 390 1.99 21.24 5.24
C ILE A 390 2.94 21.49 4.06
N ALA A 391 4.08 22.13 4.33
CA ALA A 391 5.14 22.36 3.35
C ALA A 391 5.67 21.02 2.81
N ASP A 392 6.04 21.01 1.53
CA ASP A 392 6.54 19.83 0.80
C ASP A 392 5.60 18.62 0.72
N ARG A 393 4.40 18.70 1.30
CA ARG A 393 3.31 17.76 1.10
C ARG A 393 2.41 18.23 -0.05
N PHE A 394 1.84 17.25 -0.72
CA PHE A 394 0.96 17.43 -1.87
C PHE A 394 -0.36 16.77 -1.55
N PHE A 395 -1.44 17.55 -1.62
CA PHE A 395 -2.79 17.04 -1.57
C PHE A 395 -3.09 16.25 -2.84
N ASP A 396 -3.63 15.05 -2.69
CA ASP A 396 -4.00 14.15 -3.79
C ASP A 396 -5.18 13.28 -3.40
N VAL A 397 -6.32 13.49 -4.07
CA VAL A 397 -7.54 12.69 -3.84
C VAL A 397 -7.30 11.19 -4.02
N THR A 398 -6.33 10.79 -4.84
CA THR A 398 -5.92 9.40 -5.02
C THR A 398 -5.49 8.76 -3.70
N ASN A 399 -4.71 9.47 -2.88
CA ASN A 399 -4.20 8.95 -1.62
C ASN A 399 -5.33 8.68 -0.62
N ALA A 400 -6.34 9.56 -0.57
CA ALA A 400 -7.53 9.34 0.23
C ALA A 400 -8.37 8.15 -0.26
N LEU A 401 -8.52 8.00 -1.58
CA LEU A 401 -9.24 6.85 -2.18
C LEU A 401 -8.54 5.53 -1.90
N VAL A 402 -7.20 5.49 -2.04
CA VAL A 402 -6.37 4.31 -1.75
C VAL A 402 -6.42 3.95 -0.27
N ALA A 403 -6.36 4.94 0.62
CA ALA A 403 -6.55 4.74 2.06
C ALA A 403 -7.94 4.15 2.38
N CYS A 404 -8.99 4.70 1.76
CA CYS A 404 -10.35 4.17 1.91
C CYS A 404 -10.49 2.75 1.37
N ALA A 405 -9.80 2.41 0.28
CA ALA A 405 -9.75 1.04 -0.25
C ALA A 405 -9.08 0.08 0.75
N GLY A 406 -7.95 0.49 1.36
CA GLY A 406 -7.29 -0.25 2.45
C GLY A 406 -8.24 -0.53 3.61
N LEU A 407 -8.89 0.52 4.13
CA LEU A 407 -9.90 0.41 5.20
C LEU A 407 -11.03 -0.56 4.83
N GLY A 408 -11.62 -0.37 3.65
CA GLY A 408 -12.76 -1.14 3.18
C GLY A 408 -12.41 -2.61 2.99
N ILE A 409 -11.27 -2.91 2.35
CA ILE A 409 -10.81 -4.28 2.10
C ILE A 409 -10.43 -4.97 3.41
N GLY A 410 -9.67 -4.31 4.29
CA GLY A 410 -9.31 -4.86 5.60
C GLY A 410 -10.53 -5.21 6.45
N TRP A 411 -11.57 -4.37 6.42
CA TRP A 411 -12.84 -4.63 7.09
C TRP A 411 -13.61 -5.79 6.48
N LEU A 412 -13.73 -5.79 5.15
CA LEU A 412 -14.54 -6.76 4.42
C LEU A 412 -13.93 -8.16 4.48
N VAL A 413 -12.61 -8.29 4.39
CA VAL A 413 -11.90 -9.57 4.54
C VAL A 413 -12.17 -10.19 5.92
N VAL A 414 -12.09 -9.40 7.00
CA VAL A 414 -12.33 -9.90 8.37
C VAL A 414 -13.79 -10.29 8.58
N GLN A 415 -14.73 -9.41 8.21
CA GLN A 415 -16.17 -9.66 8.32
C GLN A 415 -16.61 -10.91 7.56
N ARG A 416 -16.19 -11.04 6.30
CA ARG A 416 -16.59 -12.17 5.46
C ARG A 416 -15.92 -13.47 5.83
N SER A 417 -14.79 -13.42 6.53
CA SER A 417 -14.15 -14.60 7.11
C SER A 417 -14.87 -15.11 8.38
N GLY A 418 -15.93 -14.42 8.82
CA GLY A 418 -16.79 -14.86 9.92
C GLY A 418 -16.27 -14.47 11.31
N PHE A 419 -15.44 -13.43 11.40
CA PHE A 419 -15.13 -12.78 12.68
C PHE A 419 -16.33 -11.92 13.10
N ALA A 420 -16.85 -12.16 14.29
CA ALA A 420 -17.98 -11.41 14.82
C ALA A 420 -17.52 -10.12 15.53
N PRO A 421 -18.29 -9.02 15.43
CA PRO A 421 -18.08 -7.87 16.29
C PRO A 421 -18.17 -8.28 17.77
N HIS A 422 -17.18 -7.92 18.59
CA HIS A 422 -17.15 -8.29 20.01
C HIS A 422 -18.39 -7.78 20.80
N GLY A 423 -19.02 -6.70 20.32
CA GLY A 423 -20.25 -6.15 20.89
C GLY A 423 -21.51 -7.01 20.66
N GLU A 424 -21.53 -7.86 19.63
CA GLU A 424 -22.65 -8.77 19.34
C GLU A 424 -22.50 -10.08 20.11
N ALA A 425 -21.28 -10.62 20.18
CA ALA A 425 -20.97 -11.81 20.99
C ALA A 425 -21.23 -11.57 22.50
N SER A 426 -20.93 -10.36 22.99
CA SER A 426 -21.16 -9.97 24.39
C SER A 426 -22.64 -9.70 24.71
N ALA A 427 -23.47 -9.36 23.72
CA ALA A 427 -24.90 -9.13 23.90
C ALA A 427 -25.72 -10.42 23.78
N ALA A 428 -25.30 -11.35 22.92
CA ALA A 428 -25.87 -12.70 22.83
C ALA A 428 -25.63 -13.50 24.12
N ALA A 429 -24.46 -13.34 24.75
CA ALA A 429 -24.13 -13.94 26.05
C ALA A 429 -24.81 -13.25 27.26
N ARG A 430 -25.53 -12.13 27.05
CA ARG A 430 -26.27 -11.39 28.08
C ARG A 430 -27.79 -11.52 27.97
N ARG A 431 -28.29 -12.40 27.09
CA ARG A 431 -29.70 -12.79 27.13
C ARG A 431 -29.82 -13.95 28.12
N PRO A 432 -30.54 -13.79 29.25
CA PRO A 432 -30.85 -14.90 30.14
C PRO A 432 -31.67 -15.97 29.44
#